data_AF-A0A8J6Z6C2-F1
#
_entry.id   AF-A0A8J6Z6C2-F1
#
_cell.length_a   1.000
_cell.length_b   1.000
_cell.length_c   1.000
_cell.angle_alpha   90.00
_cell.angle_beta   90.00
_cell.angle_gamma   90.00
#
_symmetry.space_group_name_H-M   'P 1'
#
loop_
_entity.id
_entity.type
_entity.pdbx_description
1 polymer ?
#
loop_
_entity_poly.entity_id
_entity_poly.type
_entity_poly.pdbx_seq_one_letter_code
_entity_poly.pdbx_strand_id
1 'polypeptide(L)'
;MGILDKVKSLLPKRKPPELKNNVPQEKENIRKTFGKFCNANHGTTDGKLCAKCTAVLSTVLIKINRCPYGIGKPICEQCETPCFGENFTKDFLAIMKGGQKKMLFSHPVMTIKHKMASLGAEYAKIQRDKKTSDKQKEDAERVKAKFANATRSPKTKSKKRRKK
;
A
#
# COMPACT_ATOMS: atom_id res chain seq x y z
N MET A 1 0.89 32.62 -22.49
CA MET A 1 0.96 31.17 -22.16
C MET A 1 1.86 31.02 -20.95
N GLY A 2 1.35 30.45 -19.86
CA GLY A 2 1.98 30.53 -18.54
C GLY A 2 3.17 29.59 -18.40
N ILE A 3 4.15 29.95 -17.58
CA ILE A 3 5.32 29.12 -17.22
C ILE A 3 4.89 27.73 -16.72
N LEU A 4 3.72 27.65 -16.09
CA LEU A 4 3.10 26.40 -15.61
C LEU A 4 2.77 25.41 -16.74
N ASP A 5 2.38 25.88 -17.92
CA ASP A 5 2.06 25.01 -19.06
C ASP A 5 3.33 24.34 -19.62
N LYS A 6 4.45 25.08 -19.60
CA LYS A 6 5.76 24.59 -20.05
C LYS A 6 6.30 23.52 -19.10
N VAL A 7 6.13 23.69 -17.79
CA VAL A 7 6.56 22.71 -16.77
C VAL A 7 5.76 21.41 -16.86
N LYS A 8 4.46 21.48 -17.17
CA LYS A 8 3.61 20.28 -17.29
C LYS A 8 4.00 19.41 -18.50
N SER A 9 4.53 20.02 -19.57
CA SER A 9 5.04 19.31 -20.76
C SER A 9 6.36 18.57 -20.53
N LEU A 10 7.12 18.96 -19.49
CA LEU A 10 8.40 18.36 -19.12
C LEU A 10 8.27 17.17 -18.16
N LEU A 11 7.07 16.93 -17.62
CA LEU A 11 6.83 15.76 -16.78
C LEU A 11 6.68 14.53 -17.67
N PRO A 12 7.48 13.47 -17.47
CA PRO A 12 7.31 12.23 -18.20
C PRO A 12 5.91 11.68 -17.95
N LYS A 13 5.15 11.43 -19.03
CA LYS A 13 3.82 10.82 -18.96
C LYS A 13 3.95 9.49 -18.24
N ARG A 14 3.46 9.41 -16.99
CA ARG A 14 3.40 8.14 -16.25
C ARG A 14 2.48 7.21 -17.02
N LYS A 15 3.03 6.12 -17.57
CA LYS A 15 2.23 5.08 -18.21
C LYS A 15 1.25 4.53 -17.15
N PRO A 16 -0.03 4.30 -17.51
CA PRO A 16 -0.96 3.65 -16.60
C PRO A 16 -0.35 2.31 -16.18
N PRO A 17 -0.46 1.93 -14.88
CA PRO A 17 0.09 0.66 -14.43
C PRO A 17 -0.53 -0.47 -15.23
N GLU A 18 0.31 -1.23 -15.94
CA GLU A 18 -0.15 -2.38 -16.72
C GLU A 18 -0.82 -3.39 -15.78
N LEU A 19 -2.03 -3.80 -16.14
CA LEU A 19 -2.83 -4.75 -15.37
C LEU A 19 -2.22 -6.16 -15.54
N LYS A 20 -1.21 -6.46 -14.73
CA LYS A 20 -0.49 -7.74 -14.78
C LYS A 20 -1.20 -8.79 -13.93
N ASN A 21 -1.49 -9.94 -14.52
CA ASN A 21 -2.09 -11.06 -13.80
C ASN A 21 -1.06 -11.69 -12.83
N ASN A 22 -1.15 -11.33 -11.55
CA ASN A 22 -0.26 -11.86 -10.50
C ASN A 22 -0.78 -13.15 -9.86
N VAL A 23 -2.02 -13.54 -10.18
CA VAL A 23 -2.68 -14.74 -9.62
C VAL A 23 -1.85 -16.03 -9.75
N PRO A 24 -1.23 -16.37 -10.90
CA PRO A 24 -0.42 -17.58 -10.99
C PRO A 24 0.81 -17.54 -10.08
N GLN A 25 1.49 -16.40 -10.00
CA GLN A 25 2.66 -16.21 -9.14
C GLN A 25 2.29 -16.26 -7.65
N GLU A 26 1.18 -15.63 -7.26
CA GLU A 26 0.68 -15.70 -5.89
C GLU A 26 0.36 -17.13 -5.47
N LYS A 27 -0.32 -17.90 -6.33
CA LYS A 27 -0.65 -19.32 -6.06
C LYS A 27 0.61 -20.15 -5.83
N GLU A 28 1.64 -19.94 -6.65
CA GLU A 28 2.91 -20.66 -6.52
C GLU A 28 3.63 -20.28 -5.21
N ASN A 29 3.66 -19.00 -4.86
CA ASN A 29 4.24 -18.51 -3.62
C ASN A 29 3.53 -19.08 -2.39
N ILE A 30 2.19 -19.13 -2.41
CA ILE A 30 1.39 -19.74 -1.35
C ILE A 30 1.73 -21.23 -1.22
N ARG A 31 1.77 -21.99 -2.33
CA ARG A 31 2.14 -23.43 -2.31
C ARG A 31 3.51 -23.67 -1.70
N LYS A 32 4.52 -22.88 -2.09
CA LYS A 32 5.88 -22.98 -1.55
C LYS A 32 5.91 -22.69 -0.04
N THR A 33 5.16 -21.68 0.40
CA THR A 33 5.08 -21.29 1.82
C THR A 33 4.44 -22.40 2.66
N PHE A 34 3.35 -22.99 2.16
CA PHE A 34 2.69 -24.13 2.80
C PHE A 34 3.60 -25.34 2.93
N GLY A 35 4.35 -25.68 1.88
CA GLY A 35 5.31 -26.79 1.91
C GLY A 35 6.40 -26.58 2.97
N LYS A 36 6.98 -25.37 3.03
CA LYS A 36 7.98 -25.02 4.05
C LYS A 36 7.42 -25.07 5.47
N PHE A 37 6.23 -24.51 5.68
CA PHE A 37 5.58 -24.51 6.99
C PHE A 37 5.25 -25.92 7.45
N CYS A 38 4.67 -26.74 6.57
CA CYS A 38 4.27 -28.10 6.90
C CYS A 38 5.46 -28.99 7.24
N ASN A 39 6.55 -28.91 6.48
CA ASN A 39 7.78 -29.64 6.79
C ASN A 39 8.34 -29.18 8.15
N ALA A 40 8.47 -27.87 8.35
CA ALA A 40 9.07 -27.32 9.57
C ALA A 40 8.23 -27.50 10.86
N ASN A 41 6.89 -27.52 10.77
CA ASN A 41 6.00 -27.54 11.93
C ASN A 41 5.39 -28.92 12.21
N HIS A 42 5.29 -29.77 11.19
CA HIS A 42 4.69 -31.10 11.30
C HIS A 42 5.67 -32.23 10.98
N GLY A 43 6.93 -31.92 10.65
CA GLY A 43 7.96 -32.93 10.40
C GLY A 43 7.70 -33.78 9.16
N THR A 44 6.95 -33.26 8.19
CA THR A 44 6.64 -33.99 6.96
C THR A 44 7.89 -34.17 6.12
N THR A 45 8.38 -35.41 6.09
CA THR A 45 9.41 -35.92 5.18
C THR A 45 8.71 -36.34 3.88
N ASP A 46 9.39 -36.21 2.74
CA ASP A 46 8.91 -36.58 1.39
C ASP A 46 8.10 -35.53 0.60
N GLY A 47 8.11 -34.27 1.01
CA GLY A 47 7.55 -33.17 0.20
C GLY A 47 6.03 -33.19 0.03
N LYS A 48 5.32 -34.04 0.78
CA LYS A 48 3.86 -34.10 0.84
C LYS A 48 3.35 -33.23 2.00
N LEU A 49 2.32 -32.44 1.71
CA LEU A 49 1.61 -31.65 2.71
C LEU A 49 0.76 -32.58 3.60
N CYS A 50 0.71 -32.30 4.90
CA CYS A 50 -0.18 -33.03 5.82
C CYS A 50 -1.65 -32.77 5.45
N ALA A 51 -2.55 -33.67 5.84
CA ALA A 51 -3.98 -33.58 5.51
C ALA A 51 -4.60 -32.21 5.89
N LYS A 52 -4.21 -31.66 7.04
CA LYS A 52 -4.66 -30.34 7.52
C LYS A 52 -4.20 -29.21 6.60
N CYS A 53 -2.90 -29.15 6.28
CA CYS A 53 -2.36 -28.12 5.39
C CYS A 53 -2.90 -28.23 3.96
N THR A 54 -3.13 -29.45 3.48
CA THR A 54 -3.73 -29.70 2.16
C THR A 54 -5.17 -29.20 2.09
N ALA A 55 -5.98 -29.45 3.12
CA ALA A 55 -7.37 -28.97 3.19
C ALA A 55 -7.46 -27.44 3.19
N VAL A 56 -6.57 -26.76 3.92
CA VAL A 56 -6.50 -25.29 3.92
C VAL A 56 -6.05 -24.78 2.55
N LEU A 57 -4.99 -25.38 1.97
CA LEU A 57 -4.45 -24.96 0.67
C LEU A 57 -5.48 -25.12 -0.46
N SER A 58 -6.20 -26.24 -0.53
CA SER A 58 -7.21 -26.48 -1.57
C SER A 58 -8.34 -25.46 -1.49
N THR A 59 -8.82 -25.18 -0.27
CA THR A 59 -9.87 -24.18 -0.01
C THR A 59 -9.42 -22.79 -0.47
N VAL A 60 -8.18 -22.41 -0.16
CA VAL A 60 -7.59 -21.13 -0.57
C VAL A 60 -7.52 -21.00 -2.09
N LEU A 61 -7.03 -22.04 -2.77
CA LEU A 61 -6.89 -22.04 -4.23
C LEU A 61 -8.25 -21.92 -4.95
N ILE A 62 -9.28 -22.63 -4.46
CA ILE A 62 -10.64 -22.53 -5.02
C ILE A 62 -11.18 -21.11 -4.91
N LYS A 63 -10.99 -20.46 -3.75
CA LYS A 63 -11.45 -19.09 -3.52
C LYS A 63 -10.68 -18.05 -4.34
N ILE A 64 -9.37 -18.23 -4.53
CA ILE A 64 -8.58 -17.37 -5.43
C ILE A 64 -9.09 -17.47 -6.87
N ASN A 65 -9.46 -18.67 -7.34
CA ASN A 65 -10.04 -18.85 -8.68
C ASN A 65 -11.40 -18.15 -8.85
N ARG A 66 -12.18 -18.04 -7.76
CA ARG A 66 -13.51 -17.41 -7.74
C ARG A 66 -13.47 -15.94 -7.30
N CYS A 67 -12.31 -15.29 -7.38
CA CYS A 67 -12.14 -13.93 -6.92
C CYS A 67 -12.94 -12.94 -7.80
N PRO A 68 -13.74 -12.02 -7.21
CA PRO A 68 -14.55 -11.07 -7.98
C PRO A 68 -13.72 -10.06 -8.77
N TYR A 69 -12.48 -9.80 -8.33
CA TYR A 69 -11.56 -8.88 -9.01
C TYR A 69 -10.94 -9.45 -10.30
N GLY A 70 -11.03 -10.76 -10.53
CA GLY A 70 -10.51 -11.43 -11.73
C GLY A 70 -9.02 -11.14 -11.99
N ILE A 71 -8.72 -10.63 -13.20
CA ILE A 71 -7.35 -10.33 -13.67
C ILE A 71 -6.77 -9.07 -12.99
N GLY A 72 -7.64 -8.15 -12.54
CA GLY A 72 -7.25 -6.91 -11.87
C GLY A 72 -7.07 -7.04 -10.36
N LYS A 73 -6.96 -8.28 -9.85
CA LYS A 73 -6.79 -8.53 -8.41
C LYS A 73 -5.52 -7.82 -7.90
N PRO A 74 -5.63 -6.96 -6.87
CA PRO A 74 -4.44 -6.43 -6.19
C PRO A 74 -3.69 -7.55 -5.49
N ILE A 75 -2.45 -7.28 -5.05
CA ILE A 75 -1.74 -8.25 -4.22
C ILE A 75 -2.57 -8.60 -2.98
N CYS A 76 -2.53 -9.86 -2.53
CA CYS A 76 -3.38 -10.32 -1.42
C CYS A 76 -3.25 -9.47 -0.15
N GLU A 77 -2.08 -8.88 0.13
CA GLU A 77 -1.83 -7.98 1.26
C GLU A 77 -2.54 -6.62 1.14
N GLN A 78 -2.87 -6.18 -0.07
CA GLN A 78 -3.56 -4.92 -0.38
C GLN A 78 -5.03 -5.14 -0.72
N CYS A 79 -5.55 -6.37 -0.59
CA CYS A 79 -6.94 -6.67 -0.87
C CYS A 79 -7.83 -6.13 0.27
N GLU A 80 -8.73 -5.20 -0.06
CA GLU A 80 -9.64 -4.58 0.92
C GLU A 80 -10.70 -5.57 1.44
N THR A 81 -11.11 -6.53 0.60
CA THR A 81 -12.14 -7.51 0.96
C THR A 81 -11.51 -8.80 1.49
N PRO A 82 -11.87 -9.27 2.71
CA PRO A 82 -11.42 -10.57 3.20
C PRO A 82 -11.99 -11.70 2.32
N CYS A 83 -11.09 -12.44 1.67
CA CYS A 83 -11.45 -13.51 0.74
C CYS A 83 -11.93 -14.81 1.44
N PHE A 84 -11.63 -14.95 2.74
CA PHE A 84 -11.95 -16.13 3.56
C PHE A 84 -12.69 -15.72 4.83
N GLY A 85 -13.51 -16.62 5.38
CA GLY A 85 -14.14 -16.40 6.69
C GLY A 85 -13.10 -16.29 7.80
N GLU A 86 -13.44 -15.64 8.91
CA GLU A 86 -12.49 -15.26 9.98
C GLU A 86 -11.66 -16.44 10.50
N ASN A 87 -12.27 -17.61 10.67
CA ASN A 87 -11.58 -18.80 11.17
C ASN A 87 -10.52 -19.31 10.19
N PHE A 88 -10.85 -19.41 8.90
CA PHE A 88 -9.88 -19.81 7.85
C PHE A 88 -8.79 -18.75 7.65
N THR A 89 -9.13 -17.47 7.79
CA THR A 89 -8.17 -16.38 7.69
C THR A 89 -7.10 -16.48 8.79
N LYS A 90 -7.49 -16.81 10.02
CA LYS A 90 -6.55 -17.01 11.14
C LYS A 90 -5.57 -18.15 10.85
N ASP A 91 -6.07 -19.30 10.39
CA ASP A 91 -5.23 -20.45 10.06
C ASP A 91 -4.27 -20.15 8.91
N PHE A 92 -4.78 -19.50 7.85
CA PHE A 92 -3.96 -19.08 6.72
C PHE A 92 -2.86 -18.09 7.14
N LEU A 93 -3.21 -17.06 7.92
CA LEU A 93 -2.24 -16.09 8.42
C LEU A 93 -1.21 -16.73 9.35
N ALA A 94 -1.60 -17.70 10.18
CA ALA A 94 -0.67 -18.43 11.03
C ALA A 94 0.37 -19.20 10.19
N ILE A 95 -0.07 -19.87 9.12
CA ILE A 95 0.81 -20.59 8.18
C ILE A 95 1.75 -19.62 7.45
N MET A 96 1.21 -18.52 6.91
CA MET A 96 2.00 -17.51 6.20
C MET A 96 3.05 -16.86 7.13
N LYS A 97 2.66 -16.49 8.35
CA LYS A 97 3.56 -15.92 9.36
C LYS A 97 4.62 -16.91 9.82
N GLY A 98 4.24 -18.19 9.98
CA GLY A 98 5.16 -19.28 10.31
C GLY A 98 6.20 -19.54 9.21
N GLY A 99 5.78 -19.52 7.94
CA GLY A 99 6.67 -19.64 6.79
C GLY A 99 7.65 -18.46 6.67
N GLN A 100 7.17 -17.23 6.89
CA GLN A 100 8.02 -16.03 6.90
C GLN A 100 9.04 -16.03 8.04
N LYS A 101 8.62 -16.40 9.26
CA LYS A 101 9.51 -16.47 10.43
C LYS A 101 10.68 -17.42 10.16
N LYS A 102 10.43 -18.57 9.52
CA LYS A 102 11.47 -19.57 9.23
C LYS A 102 12.35 -19.21 8.03
N MET A 103 11.86 -18.46 7.04
CA MET A 103 12.72 -17.84 6.00
C MET A 103 13.74 -16.87 6.60
N LEU A 104 13.34 -16.10 7.63
CA LEU A 104 14.21 -15.20 8.39
C LEU A 104 15.36 -15.97 9.07
N PHE A 105 15.08 -17.19 9.55
CA PHE A 105 16.07 -18.03 10.23
C PHE A 105 16.98 -18.83 9.25
N SER A 106 16.50 -19.21 8.07
CA SER A 106 17.31 -19.97 7.10
C SER A 106 18.20 -19.09 6.20
N HIS A 107 17.80 -17.85 5.89
CA HIS A 107 18.62 -16.90 5.11
C HIS A 107 18.64 -15.51 5.75
N PRO A 108 19.35 -15.34 6.89
CA PRO A 108 19.36 -14.09 7.63
C PRO A 108 19.91 -12.92 6.81
N VAL A 109 20.98 -13.15 6.02
CA VAL A 109 21.66 -12.09 5.24
C VAL A 109 20.78 -11.51 4.13
N MET A 110 20.11 -12.37 3.35
CA MET A 110 19.19 -11.93 2.27
C MET A 110 18.00 -11.16 2.82
N THR A 111 17.48 -11.61 3.97
CA THR A 111 16.34 -10.97 4.62
C THR A 111 16.69 -9.59 5.17
N ILE A 112 17.87 -9.43 5.76
CA ILE A 112 18.40 -8.13 6.20
C ILE A 112 18.58 -7.18 5.01
N LYS A 113 19.18 -7.66 3.91
CA LYS A 113 19.38 -6.86 2.69
C LYS A 113 18.05 -6.38 2.10
N HIS A 114 17.03 -7.25 2.06
CA HIS A 114 15.71 -6.91 1.53
C HIS A 114 14.93 -5.96 2.45
N LYS A 115 15.05 -6.11 3.78
CA LYS A 115 14.49 -5.18 4.76
C LYS A 115 15.15 -3.80 4.70
N MET A 116 16.48 -3.74 4.56
CA MET A 116 17.19 -2.45 4.41
C MET A 116 16.78 -1.73 3.13
N ALA A 117 16.62 -2.45 2.01
CA ALA A 117 16.12 -1.89 0.77
C ALA A 117 14.68 -1.37 0.91
N SER A 118 13.79 -2.11 1.61
CA SER A 118 12.41 -1.65 1.84
C SER A 118 12.32 -0.47 2.80
N LEU A 119 13.18 -0.43 3.84
CA LEU A 119 13.28 0.68 4.80
C LEU A 119 13.73 1.97 4.12
N GLY A 120 14.64 1.90 3.13
CA GLY A 120 15.04 3.07 2.34
C GLY A 120 13.89 3.65 1.51
N ALA A 121 13.06 2.78 0.93
CA ALA A 121 11.86 3.20 0.19
C ALA A 121 10.77 3.78 1.11
N GLU A 122 10.61 3.22 2.30
CA GLU A 122 9.67 3.70 3.33
C GLU A 122 10.09 5.08 3.88
N TYR A 123 11.38 5.25 4.21
CA TYR A 123 11.93 6.52 4.68
C TYR A 123 11.77 7.65 3.64
N ALA A 124 11.98 7.34 2.36
CA ALA A 124 11.76 8.28 1.27
C ALA A 124 10.28 8.68 1.11
N LYS A 125 9.32 7.81 1.44
CA LYS A 125 7.89 8.18 1.48
C LYS A 125 7.59 9.11 2.66
N ILE A 126 8.06 8.77 3.86
CA ILE A 126 7.86 9.58 5.08
C ILE A 126 8.38 11.01 4.89
N GLN A 127 9.54 11.19 4.25
CA GLN A 127 10.05 12.54 3.94
C GLN A 127 9.19 13.30 2.93
N ARG A 128 8.70 12.63 1.88
CA ARG A 128 7.80 13.25 0.90
C ARG A 128 6.48 13.66 1.57
N ASP A 129 5.94 12.81 2.42
CA ASP A 129 4.67 13.06 3.11
C ASP A 129 4.79 14.25 4.08
N LYS A 130 5.90 14.35 4.83
CA LYS A 130 6.19 15.53 5.66
C LYS A 130 6.26 16.82 4.85
N LYS A 131 7.04 16.81 3.76
CA LYS A 131 7.19 17.98 2.86
C LYS A 131 5.87 18.40 2.23
N THR A 132 5.00 17.44 1.92
CA THR A 132 3.66 17.71 1.36
C THR A 132 2.74 18.30 2.42
N SER A 133 2.82 17.82 3.67
CA SER A 133 2.05 18.36 4.79
C SER A 133 2.45 19.78 5.18
N ASP A 134 3.76 20.08 5.19
CA ASP A 134 4.27 21.41 5.52
C ASP A 134 3.87 22.43 4.44
N LYS A 135 3.99 22.03 3.16
CA LYS A 135 3.52 22.84 2.04
C LYS A 135 2.02 23.10 2.08
N GLN A 136 1.21 22.09 2.44
CA GLN A 136 -0.24 22.25 2.61
C GLN A 136 -0.61 23.20 3.76
N LYS A 137 0.14 23.17 4.87
CA LYS A 137 -0.05 24.12 5.98
C LYS A 137 0.31 25.55 5.56
N GLU A 138 1.41 25.73 4.86
CA GLU A 138 1.87 27.02 4.34
C GLU A 138 0.88 27.60 3.32
N ASP A 139 0.39 26.78 2.38
CA ASP A 139 -0.64 27.17 1.42
C ASP A 139 -1.96 27.52 2.10
N ALA A 140 -2.38 26.74 3.12
CA ALA A 140 -3.59 27.03 3.90
C ALA A 140 -3.47 28.33 4.70
N GLU A 141 -2.30 28.61 5.28
CA GLU A 141 -2.02 29.85 6.00
C GLU A 141 -1.99 31.05 5.05
N ARG A 142 -1.38 30.90 3.88
CA ARG A 142 -1.35 31.94 2.83
C ARG A 142 -2.74 32.23 2.29
N VAL A 143 -3.59 31.21 2.14
CA VAL A 143 -5.00 31.38 1.75
C VAL A 143 -5.78 32.10 2.84
N LYS A 144 -5.62 31.70 4.12
CA LYS A 144 -6.24 32.38 5.26
C LYS A 144 -5.83 33.86 5.34
N ALA A 145 -4.54 34.18 5.15
CA ALA A 145 -4.05 35.56 5.14
C ALA A 145 -4.62 36.39 3.99
N LYS A 146 -4.78 35.79 2.79
CA LYS A 146 -5.44 36.44 1.65
C LYS A 146 -6.91 36.74 1.91
N PHE A 147 -7.65 35.78 2.49
CA PHE A 147 -9.05 35.99 2.88
C PHE A 147 -9.18 37.08 3.96
N ALA A 148 -8.31 37.09 4.98
CA ALA A 148 -8.30 38.11 6.02
C ALA A 148 -8.01 39.52 5.47
N ASN A 149 -7.09 39.64 4.51
CA ASN A 149 -6.79 40.92 3.84
C ASN A 149 -7.91 41.36 2.90
N ALA A 150 -8.59 40.44 2.21
CA ALA A 150 -9.76 40.75 1.37
C ALA A 150 -10.95 41.28 2.19
N THR A 151 -11.08 40.88 3.46
CA THR A 151 -12.11 41.39 4.37
C THR A 151 -11.80 42.77 4.99
N ARG A 152 -10.61 43.35 4.76
CA ARG A 152 -10.26 44.73 5.19
C ARG A 152 -10.50 45.74 4.06
N SER A 153 -11.71 46.30 4.02
CA SER A 153 -12.06 47.43 3.13
C SER A 153 -11.59 48.79 3.73
N PRO A 154 -11.10 49.76 2.92
CA PRO A 154 -10.57 51.03 3.44
C PRO A 154 -11.71 52.00 3.80
N LYS A 155 -11.87 52.36 5.08
CA LYS A 155 -12.74 53.48 5.48
C LYS A 155 -12.09 54.82 5.08
N THR A 156 -12.38 55.30 3.86
CA THR A 156 -12.03 56.66 3.42
C THR A 156 -12.96 57.70 4.04
N LYS A 157 -12.36 58.59 4.84
CA LYS A 157 -12.70 60.00 5.14
C LYS A 157 -14.20 60.38 5.16
N SER A 158 -14.75 60.50 6.37
CA SER A 158 -16.00 61.23 6.64
C SER A 158 -15.76 62.74 6.49
N LYS A 159 -16.03 63.30 5.31
CA LYS A 159 -16.15 64.75 5.09
C LYS A 159 -17.64 65.10 5.07
N LYS A 160 -18.26 65.29 6.24
CA LYS A 160 -19.68 65.66 6.35
C LYS A 160 -19.82 67.19 6.26
N ARG A 161 -19.94 67.67 5.02
CA ARG A 161 -20.60 68.92 4.68
C ARG A 161 -22.10 68.75 4.99
N ARG A 162 -22.65 69.48 5.97
CA ARG A 162 -24.10 69.72 6.15
C ARG A 162 -24.26 71.14 6.71
N LYS A 163 -24.71 72.07 5.85
CA LYS A 163 -26.06 72.69 5.90
C LYS A 163 -26.26 73.59 7.13
N LYS A 164 -26.01 74.89 6.99
CA LYS A 164 -27.05 75.93 6.86
C LYS A 164 -26.41 77.20 6.33
#